data_AF-A0A6S7BAN4-F1
#
_entry.id   AF-A0A6S7BAN4-F1
#
_cell.length_a   1.000
_cell.length_b   1.000
_cell.length_c   1.000
_cell.angle_alpha   90.00
_cell.angle_beta   90.00
_cell.angle_gamma   90.00
#
_symmetry.space_group_name_H-M   'P 1'
#
loop_
_entity.id
_entity.type
_entity.pdbx_description
1 polymer ?
#
loop_
_entity_poly.entity_id
_entity_poly.type
_entity_poly.pdbx_seq_one_letter_code
_entity_poly.pdbx_strand_id
1 'polypeptide(L)'
;MQRGQNRTRAYPAPGHYPKERTVSATVNVGMLELDRKLSKVLDCARQQPVSVSRYGSPWVWVVSHETWIGQIQLTRYVPPRHPLVALREHVDDALRAHADLLRQASADCGLTLDPAILCRTYLLQLLYPAGSKPYFHEQIAYNLLFRWFAGLSEGNGCECAPTFDRELDAIACHEALAALLCQALDEGLLTPANWAMRKRAAQRPAGTGRRPLAPGGRAVSGGCHAAMP
;
A
#
# COMPACT_ATOMS: atom_id res chain seq x y z
N MET A 1 -11.71 -23.38 49.32
CA MET A 1 -12.76 -22.93 48.37
C MET A 1 -12.59 -21.43 48.14
N GLN A 2 -11.97 -21.02 47.03
CA GLN A 2 -11.91 -19.63 46.58
C GLN A 2 -12.29 -19.62 45.09
N ARG A 3 -13.43 -19.01 44.76
CA ARG A 3 -13.89 -18.82 43.38
C ARG A 3 -13.24 -17.56 42.82
N GLY A 4 -12.43 -17.72 41.78
CA GLY A 4 -11.88 -16.62 40.99
C GLY A 4 -12.97 -15.91 40.20
N GLN A 5 -13.07 -14.60 40.39
CA GLN A 5 -13.87 -13.71 39.54
C GLN A 5 -13.04 -13.38 38.28
N ASN A 6 -13.39 -14.01 37.17
CA ASN A 6 -12.91 -13.63 35.84
C ASN A 6 -13.51 -12.27 35.46
N ARG A 7 -12.67 -11.23 35.36
CA ARG A 7 -13.01 -9.95 34.74
C ARG A 7 -13.01 -10.11 33.22
N THR A 8 -14.19 -10.26 32.64
CA THR A 8 -14.41 -10.11 31.19
C THR A 8 -14.12 -8.65 30.80
N ARG A 9 -13.08 -8.41 30.01
CA ARG A 9 -12.84 -7.09 29.38
C ARG A 9 -13.97 -6.81 28.39
N ALA A 10 -14.83 -5.86 28.73
CA ALA A 10 -15.83 -5.32 27.82
C ALA A 10 -15.13 -4.57 26.67
N TYR A 11 -15.43 -4.94 25.43
CA TYR A 11 -15.07 -4.15 24.25
C TYR A 11 -15.90 -2.85 24.25
N PRO A 12 -15.31 -1.68 23.97
CA PRO A 12 -16.09 -0.47 23.75
C PRO A 12 -16.92 -0.58 22.46
N ALA A 13 -18.15 -0.08 22.50
CA ALA A 13 -19.07 0.00 21.37
C ALA A 13 -18.42 0.71 20.16
N PRO A 14 -18.73 0.31 18.91
CA PRO A 14 -18.12 0.92 17.73
C PRO A 14 -18.51 2.41 17.64
N GLY A 15 -17.52 3.25 17.93
CA GLY A 15 -17.61 4.70 17.84
C GLY A 15 -17.84 5.18 16.42
N HIS A 16 -18.54 6.31 16.33
CA HIS A 16 -18.78 7.08 15.13
C HIS A 16 -17.47 7.33 14.34
N TYR A 17 -17.37 6.75 13.16
CA TYR A 17 -16.42 7.20 12.16
C TYR A 17 -16.87 8.56 11.60
N PRO A 18 -15.97 9.54 11.44
CA PRO A 18 -16.30 10.82 10.82
C PRO A 18 -16.69 10.60 9.36
N LYS A 19 -17.84 11.17 8.98
CA LYS A 19 -18.40 11.09 7.62
C LYS A 19 -17.58 11.94 6.65
N GLU A 20 -16.57 11.36 6.01
CA GLU A 20 -16.01 11.95 4.79
C GLU A 20 -17.07 11.90 3.68
N ARG A 21 -17.58 13.07 3.31
CA ARG A 21 -18.56 13.27 2.25
C ARG A 21 -17.89 13.06 0.90
N THR A 22 -17.90 11.82 0.42
CA THR A 22 -18.05 11.55 -1.01
C THR A 22 -19.40 10.85 -1.15
N VAL A 23 -20.45 11.60 -1.49
CA VAL A 23 -21.82 11.09 -1.58
C VAL A 23 -21.91 10.24 -2.86
N SER A 24 -21.46 8.99 -2.79
CA SER A 24 -21.93 7.94 -3.69
C SER A 24 -23.25 7.46 -3.10
N ALA A 25 -24.35 7.58 -3.84
CA ALA A 25 -25.69 7.25 -3.35
C ALA A 25 -25.76 5.76 -2.95
N THR A 26 -25.75 5.46 -1.65
CA THR A 26 -25.85 4.09 -1.15
C THR A 26 -27.31 3.63 -1.15
N VAL A 27 -27.57 2.47 -1.75
CA VAL A 27 -28.90 1.85 -1.72
C VAL A 27 -28.98 1.00 -0.46
N ASN A 28 -30.00 1.23 0.38
CA ASN A 28 -30.25 0.50 1.61
C ASN A 28 -31.48 -0.40 1.45
N VAL A 29 -31.34 -1.69 1.71
CA VAL A 29 -32.37 -2.71 1.52
C VAL A 29 -32.60 -3.47 2.82
N GLY A 30 -33.85 -3.75 3.17
CA GLY A 30 -34.17 -4.59 4.34
C GLY A 30 -34.03 -6.08 4.03
N MET A 31 -33.85 -6.92 5.06
CA MET A 31 -33.72 -8.38 4.91
C MET A 31 -34.84 -9.05 4.09
N LEU A 32 -36.08 -8.61 4.30
CA LEU A 32 -37.25 -9.13 3.58
C LEU A 32 -37.26 -8.74 2.10
N GLU A 33 -36.77 -7.55 1.78
CA GLU A 33 -36.68 -7.10 0.39
C GLU A 33 -35.51 -7.77 -0.34
N LEU A 34 -34.41 -8.04 0.36
CA LEU A 34 -33.32 -8.86 -0.15
C LEU A 34 -33.84 -10.27 -0.54
N ASP A 35 -34.56 -10.93 0.36
CA ASP A 35 -35.10 -12.28 0.13
C ASP A 35 -36.06 -12.33 -1.08
N ARG A 36 -36.94 -11.34 -1.20
CA ARG A 36 -37.94 -11.28 -2.27
C ARG A 36 -37.39 -10.82 -3.63
N LYS A 37 -36.30 -10.04 -3.65
CA LYS A 37 -35.79 -9.36 -4.86
C LYS A 37 -34.29 -9.58 -5.05
N LEU A 38 -33.76 -10.73 -4.63
CA LEU A 38 -32.33 -11.01 -4.64
C LEU A 38 -31.65 -10.66 -5.96
N SER A 39 -32.19 -11.11 -7.10
CA SER A 39 -31.61 -10.85 -8.43
C SER A 39 -31.48 -9.34 -8.71
N LYS A 40 -32.51 -8.54 -8.41
CA LYS A 40 -32.48 -7.09 -8.61
C LYS A 40 -31.47 -6.42 -7.68
N VAL A 41 -31.35 -6.90 -6.45
CA VAL A 41 -30.38 -6.37 -5.48
C VAL A 41 -28.94 -6.67 -5.95
N LEU A 42 -28.69 -7.86 -6.49
CA LEU A 42 -27.41 -8.22 -7.06
C LEU A 42 -27.08 -7.40 -8.31
N ASP A 43 -28.06 -7.18 -9.20
CA ASP A 43 -27.89 -6.31 -10.38
C ASP A 43 -27.54 -4.87 -9.99
N CYS A 44 -28.19 -4.32 -8.97
CA CYS A 44 -27.83 -3.03 -8.39
C CYS A 44 -26.42 -3.05 -7.79
N ALA A 45 -26.08 -4.11 -7.05
CA ALA A 45 -24.77 -4.26 -6.42
C ALA A 45 -23.60 -4.33 -7.42
N ARG A 46 -23.86 -4.72 -8.68
CA ARG A 46 -22.86 -4.67 -9.75
C ARG A 46 -22.43 -3.24 -10.11
N GLN A 47 -23.34 -2.28 -9.98
CA GLN A 47 -23.09 -0.88 -10.34
C GLN A 47 -22.68 -0.03 -9.14
N GLN A 48 -23.18 -0.36 -7.94
CA GLN A 48 -22.90 0.42 -6.73
C GLN A 48 -23.07 -0.42 -5.44
N PRO A 49 -22.33 -0.12 -4.36
CA PRO A 49 -22.50 -0.81 -3.08
C PRO A 49 -23.94 -0.74 -2.55
N VAL A 50 -24.45 -1.89 -2.08
CA VAL A 50 -25.76 -2.02 -1.43
C VAL A 50 -25.57 -2.42 0.02
N SER A 51 -26.18 -1.66 0.93
CA SER A 51 -26.23 -2.01 2.35
C SER A 51 -27.51 -2.79 2.64
N VAL A 52 -27.38 -3.96 3.25
CA VAL A 52 -28.52 -4.74 3.73
C VAL A 52 -28.66 -4.51 5.23
N SER A 53 -29.80 -3.98 5.65
CA SER A 53 -30.09 -3.68 7.04
C SER A 53 -30.98 -4.73 7.69
N ARG A 54 -30.73 -5.00 8.97
CA ARG A 54 -31.57 -5.82 9.84
C ARG A 54 -31.84 -5.02 11.12
N TYR A 55 -33.12 -4.93 11.51
CA TYR A 55 -33.55 -4.14 12.67
C TYR A 55 -33.07 -2.67 12.64
N GLY A 56 -33.10 -2.04 11.46
CA GLY A 56 -32.67 -0.65 11.27
C GLY A 56 -31.16 -0.42 11.31
N SER A 57 -30.35 -1.47 11.48
CA SER A 57 -28.88 -1.39 11.47
C SER A 57 -28.30 -2.11 10.25
N PRO A 58 -27.26 -1.56 9.59
CA PRO A 58 -26.58 -2.24 8.50
C PRO A 58 -25.95 -3.56 8.99
N TRP A 59 -26.24 -4.65 8.31
CA TRP A 59 -25.82 -6.00 8.70
C TRP A 59 -24.84 -6.62 7.70
N VAL A 60 -25.04 -6.38 6.41
CA VAL A 60 -24.14 -6.86 5.35
C VAL A 60 -24.01 -5.80 4.27
N TRP A 61 -22.87 -5.76 3.59
CA TRP A 61 -22.69 -5.00 2.35
C TRP A 61 -22.51 -5.96 1.19
N VAL A 62 -23.25 -5.72 0.12
CA VAL A 62 -23.08 -6.42 -1.16
C VAL A 62 -22.41 -5.45 -2.12
N VAL A 63 -21.27 -5.86 -2.65
CA VAL A 63 -20.46 -5.06 -3.58
C VAL A 63 -20.08 -5.91 -4.79
N SER A 64 -19.86 -5.26 -5.93
CA SER A 64 -19.34 -5.96 -7.10
C SER A 64 -17.91 -6.45 -6.84
N HIS A 65 -17.52 -7.52 -7.55
CA HIS A 65 -16.16 -8.02 -7.53
C HIS A 65 -15.14 -6.93 -7.89
N GLU A 66 -15.43 -6.12 -8.90
CA GLU A 66 -14.58 -4.99 -9.31
C GLU A 66 -14.45 -3.93 -8.22
N THR A 67 -15.54 -3.66 -7.47
CA THR A 67 -15.50 -2.70 -6.35
C THR A 67 -14.70 -3.25 -5.19
N TRP A 68 -14.93 -4.52 -4.83
CA TRP A 68 -14.20 -5.20 -3.77
C TRP A 68 -12.71 -5.26 -4.10
N ILE A 69 -12.34 -5.73 -5.29
CA ILE A 69 -10.95 -5.76 -5.73
C ILE A 69 -10.38 -4.35 -5.87
N GLY A 70 -11.10 -3.39 -6.45
CA GLY A 70 -10.63 -2.01 -6.65
C GLY A 70 -10.41 -1.22 -5.35
N GLN A 71 -11.07 -1.61 -4.26
CA GLN A 71 -10.75 -1.11 -2.92
C GLN A 71 -9.45 -1.72 -2.36
N ILE A 72 -9.07 -2.91 -2.84
CA ILE A 72 -7.95 -3.77 -2.41
C ILE A 72 -6.83 -3.73 -3.48
N GLN A 73 -6.69 -2.63 -4.22
CA GLN A 73 -5.60 -2.44 -5.17
C GLN A 73 -4.55 -1.50 -4.58
N LEU A 74 -3.43 -2.04 -4.11
CA LEU A 74 -2.26 -1.28 -3.66
C LEU A 74 -1.86 -0.16 -4.62
N THR A 75 -2.07 -0.36 -5.93
CA THR A 75 -1.78 0.61 -7.00
C THR A 75 -2.44 1.97 -6.79
N ARG A 76 -3.61 2.05 -6.15
CA ARG A 76 -4.30 3.33 -5.89
C ARG A 76 -3.56 4.23 -4.89
N TYR A 77 -2.72 3.63 -4.04
CA TYR A 77 -1.96 4.32 -2.99
C TYR A 77 -0.54 4.63 -3.42
N VAL A 78 -0.15 4.24 -4.63
CA VAL A 78 1.20 4.45 -5.18
C VAL A 78 1.20 5.74 -6.01
N PRO A 79 1.97 6.77 -5.61
CA PRO A 79 2.08 7.99 -6.40
C PRO A 79 2.68 7.66 -7.78
N PRO A 80 2.04 8.02 -8.91
CA PRO A 80 2.50 7.63 -10.25
C PRO A 80 3.92 8.11 -10.59
N ARG A 81 4.36 9.21 -9.97
CA ARG A 81 5.69 9.80 -10.16
C ARG A 81 6.72 9.32 -9.13
N HIS A 82 6.39 8.32 -8.32
CA HIS A 82 7.32 7.80 -7.32
C HIS A 82 8.47 7.05 -8.04
N PRO A 83 9.75 7.27 -7.67
CA PRO A 83 10.90 6.62 -8.33
C PRO A 83 10.83 5.08 -8.34
N LEU A 84 10.27 4.47 -7.29
CA LEU A 84 10.03 3.03 -7.22
C LEU A 84 9.08 2.51 -8.31
N VAL A 85 8.22 3.36 -8.89
CA VAL A 85 7.32 2.93 -9.98
C VAL A 85 8.11 2.61 -11.23
N ALA A 86 8.92 3.57 -11.70
CA ALA A 86 9.78 3.37 -12.86
C ALA A 86 10.83 2.28 -12.61
N LEU A 87 11.38 2.21 -11.39
CA LEU A 87 12.30 1.13 -11.04
C LEU A 87 11.63 -0.24 -11.13
N ARG A 88 10.40 -0.37 -10.63
CA ARG A 88 9.72 -1.66 -10.62
C ARG A 88 9.52 -2.18 -12.04
N GLU A 89 9.07 -1.33 -12.96
CA GLU A 89 8.88 -1.72 -14.37
C GLU A 89 10.19 -2.27 -14.96
N HIS A 90 11.29 -1.53 -14.76
CA HIS A 90 12.60 -1.93 -15.26
C HIS A 90 13.10 -3.24 -14.61
N VAL A 91 12.95 -3.39 -13.30
CA VAL A 91 13.30 -4.63 -12.59
C VAL A 91 12.41 -5.79 -13.06
N ASP A 92 11.13 -5.56 -13.31
CA ASP A 92 10.19 -6.58 -13.79
C ASP A 92 10.54 -7.07 -15.20
N ASP A 93 11.02 -6.17 -16.06
CA ASP A 93 11.58 -6.55 -17.37
C ASP A 93 12.85 -7.38 -17.22
N ALA A 94 13.80 -6.94 -16.37
CA ALA A 94 15.06 -7.65 -16.13
C ALA A 94 14.85 -9.05 -15.55
N LEU A 95 13.96 -9.20 -14.55
CA LEU A 95 13.62 -10.49 -13.95
C LEU A 95 12.92 -11.42 -14.95
N ARG A 96 12.04 -10.89 -15.82
CA ARG A 96 11.41 -11.69 -16.89
C ARG A 96 12.40 -12.17 -17.92
N ALA A 97 13.34 -11.33 -18.33
CA ALA A 97 14.40 -11.72 -19.27
C ALA A 97 15.32 -12.82 -18.71
N HIS A 98 15.44 -12.92 -17.39
CA HIS A 98 16.29 -13.89 -16.69
C HIS A 98 15.48 -14.93 -15.91
N ALA A 99 14.28 -15.29 -16.37
CA ALA A 99 13.40 -16.24 -15.68
C ALA A 99 14.08 -17.61 -15.41
N ASP A 100 14.97 -18.06 -16.29
CA ASP A 100 15.73 -19.30 -16.11
C ASP A 100 16.69 -19.24 -14.93
N LEU A 101 17.37 -18.11 -14.75
CA LEU A 101 18.25 -17.88 -13.60
C LEU A 101 17.45 -17.88 -12.29
N LEU A 102 16.27 -17.25 -12.28
CA LEU A 102 15.38 -17.27 -11.10
C LEU A 102 14.94 -18.70 -10.75
N ARG A 103 14.62 -19.52 -11.76
CA ARG A 103 14.26 -20.93 -11.54
C ARG A 103 15.42 -21.75 -10.99
N GLN A 104 16.63 -21.54 -11.50
CA GLN A 104 17.84 -22.21 -11.01
C GLN A 104 18.13 -21.81 -9.55
N ALA A 105 18.17 -20.51 -9.27
CA ALA A 105 18.38 -20.00 -7.91
C ALA A 105 17.32 -20.50 -6.93
N SER A 106 16.06 -20.63 -7.36
CA SER A 106 15.00 -21.22 -6.53
C SER A 106 15.31 -22.66 -6.13
N ALA A 107 15.85 -23.46 -7.04
CA ALA A 107 16.22 -24.85 -6.77
C ALA A 107 17.48 -24.92 -5.89
N ASP A 108 18.51 -24.14 -6.23
CA ASP A 108 19.81 -24.15 -5.56
C ASP A 108 19.71 -23.66 -4.10
N CYS A 109 18.90 -22.62 -3.86
CA CYS A 109 18.70 -22.05 -2.53
C CYS A 109 17.52 -22.68 -1.76
N GLY A 110 16.75 -23.57 -2.38
CA GLY A 110 15.56 -24.18 -1.77
C GLY A 110 14.50 -23.15 -1.38
N LEU A 111 14.26 -22.16 -2.25
CA LEU A 111 13.32 -21.08 -1.99
C LEU A 111 11.88 -21.60 -2.00
N THR A 112 11.09 -21.16 -1.02
CA THR A 112 9.66 -21.48 -0.94
C THR A 112 8.81 -20.29 -1.37
N LEU A 113 9.37 -19.09 -1.31
CA LEU A 113 8.78 -17.85 -1.79
C LEU A 113 9.16 -17.60 -3.25
N ASP A 114 8.34 -16.83 -3.96
CA ASP A 114 8.62 -16.42 -5.33
C ASP A 114 9.97 -15.66 -5.38
N PRO A 115 10.96 -16.14 -6.17
CA PRO A 115 12.26 -15.49 -6.30
C PRO A 115 12.15 -14.03 -6.75
N ALA A 116 11.14 -13.69 -7.56
CA ALA A 116 10.91 -12.33 -8.01
C ALA A 116 10.43 -11.43 -6.86
N ILE A 117 9.62 -11.95 -5.93
CA ILE A 117 9.22 -11.22 -4.72
C ILE A 117 10.44 -10.98 -3.83
N LEU A 118 11.27 -11.99 -3.61
CA LEU A 118 12.47 -11.87 -2.80
C LEU A 118 13.49 -10.89 -3.41
N CYS A 119 13.68 -10.94 -4.73
CA CYS A 119 14.54 -10.00 -5.46
C CYS A 119 14.11 -8.54 -5.26
N ARG A 120 12.82 -8.23 -5.48
CA ARG A 120 12.29 -6.87 -5.27
C ARG A 120 12.36 -6.45 -3.80
N THR A 121 12.11 -7.37 -2.89
CA THR A 121 12.25 -7.13 -1.45
C THR A 121 13.69 -6.80 -1.08
N TYR A 122 14.66 -7.53 -1.64
CA TYR A 122 16.09 -7.27 -1.42
C TYR A 122 16.50 -5.90 -1.95
N LEU A 123 15.99 -5.50 -3.13
CA LEU A 123 16.18 -4.13 -3.64
C LEU A 123 15.63 -3.07 -2.67
N LEU A 124 14.47 -3.29 -2.04
CA LEU A 124 13.96 -2.38 -1.01
C LEU A 124 14.91 -2.29 0.18
N GLN A 125 15.53 -3.40 0.59
CA GLN A 125 16.51 -3.41 1.68
C GLN A 125 17.75 -2.59 1.35
N LEU A 126 18.24 -2.66 0.09
CA LEU A 126 19.36 -1.84 -0.38
C LEU A 126 19.02 -0.34 -0.45
N LEU A 127 17.83 -0.01 -0.94
CA LEU A 127 17.37 1.37 -1.15
C LEU A 127 16.91 2.06 0.15
N TYR A 128 16.39 1.26 1.08
CA TYR A 128 15.91 1.68 2.40
C TYR A 128 16.54 0.79 3.49
N PRO A 129 17.84 0.96 3.78
CA PRO A 129 18.48 0.21 4.85
C PRO A 129 17.75 0.45 6.17
N ALA A 130 17.07 -0.58 6.64
CA ALA A 130 16.48 -0.62 7.96
C ALA A 130 17.59 -0.97 8.95
N GLY A 131 17.71 -0.21 10.04
CA GLY A 131 18.72 -0.48 11.07
C GLY A 131 18.61 -1.86 11.73
N SER A 132 17.52 -2.61 11.48
CA SER A 132 17.32 -3.98 11.95
C SER A 132 16.34 -4.74 11.04
N LYS A 133 16.41 -6.08 11.03
CA LYS A 133 15.46 -6.93 10.30
C LYS A 133 14.01 -6.73 10.79
N PRO A 134 13.69 -6.74 12.11
CA PRO A 134 12.32 -6.49 12.56
C PRO A 134 11.76 -5.15 12.09
N TYR A 135 12.58 -4.10 12.10
CA TYR A 135 12.14 -2.80 11.59
C TYR A 135 11.89 -2.82 10.08
N PHE A 136 12.69 -3.56 9.31
CA PHE A 136 12.44 -3.75 7.88
C PHE A 136 11.09 -4.43 7.61
N HIS A 137 10.77 -5.47 8.39
CA HIS A 137 9.48 -6.16 8.32
C HIS A 137 8.33 -5.20 8.64
N GLU A 138 8.45 -4.38 9.69
CA GLU A 138 7.46 -3.35 10.01
C GLU A 138 7.30 -2.33 8.86
N GLN A 139 8.41 -1.89 8.24
CA GLN A 139 8.34 -1.00 7.09
C GLN A 139 7.60 -1.63 5.91
N ILE A 140 7.84 -2.91 5.62
CA ILE A 140 7.10 -3.64 4.58
C ILE A 140 5.61 -3.78 4.97
N ALA A 141 5.32 -4.12 6.23
CA ALA A 141 3.95 -4.31 6.69
C ALA A 141 3.12 -3.03 6.62
N TYR A 142 3.71 -1.88 6.98
CA TYR A 142 2.98 -0.61 7.07
C TYR A 142 3.00 0.22 5.79
N ASN A 143 4.01 0.05 4.94
CA ASN A 143 4.16 0.87 3.75
C ASN A 143 3.56 0.19 2.51
N LEU A 144 2.36 0.62 2.12
CA LEU A 144 1.65 0.09 0.95
C LEU A 144 2.45 0.20 -0.35
N LEU A 145 3.32 1.21 -0.48
CA LEU A 145 4.23 1.35 -1.62
C LEU A 145 5.31 0.26 -1.62
N PHE A 146 5.83 -0.12 -0.45
CA PHE A 146 6.81 -1.20 -0.33
C PHE A 146 6.16 -2.55 -0.61
N ARG A 147 4.96 -2.79 -0.04
CA ARG A 147 4.16 -3.99 -0.37
C ARG A 147 3.90 -4.09 -1.85
N TRP A 148 3.47 -2.98 -2.46
CA TRP A 148 3.27 -2.89 -3.89
C TRP A 148 4.55 -3.28 -4.60
N PHE A 149 5.65 -2.55 -4.38
CA PHE A 149 6.92 -2.76 -5.07
C PHE A 149 7.43 -4.19 -4.96
N ALA A 150 7.38 -4.80 -3.77
CA ALA A 150 7.80 -6.17 -3.54
C ALA A 150 6.90 -7.22 -4.22
N GLY A 151 5.68 -6.85 -4.63
CA GLY A 151 4.70 -7.79 -5.18
C GLY A 151 3.93 -8.56 -4.11
N LEU A 152 3.87 -8.03 -2.89
CA LEU A 152 3.17 -8.63 -1.77
C LEU A 152 1.68 -8.30 -1.87
N SER A 153 0.85 -9.33 -2.10
CA SER A 153 -0.61 -9.17 -2.15
C SER A 153 -1.19 -8.71 -0.80
N GLU A 154 -2.41 -8.18 -0.81
CA GLU A 154 -3.06 -7.60 0.38
C GLU A 154 -3.52 -8.65 1.42
N GLY A 155 -3.38 -9.96 1.14
CA GLY A 155 -3.89 -11.03 2.02
C GLY A 155 -2.84 -11.69 2.91
N ASN A 156 -1.71 -12.13 2.34
CA ASN A 156 -0.67 -12.87 3.06
C ASN A 156 0.69 -12.29 2.68
N GLY A 157 1.20 -11.42 3.53
CA GLY A 157 2.56 -10.93 3.39
C GLY A 157 3.58 -12.04 3.66
N CYS A 158 4.47 -12.30 2.71
CA CYS A 158 5.51 -13.31 2.91
C CYS A 158 6.50 -12.90 4.01
N GLU A 159 6.51 -11.65 4.47
CA GLU A 159 7.26 -11.18 5.63
C GLU A 159 6.88 -11.94 6.92
N CYS A 160 5.67 -12.48 7.02
CA CYS A 160 5.26 -13.32 8.15
C CYS A 160 5.76 -14.77 8.06
N ALA A 161 6.36 -15.17 6.92
CA ALA A 161 6.88 -16.51 6.76
C ALA A 161 8.16 -16.68 7.61
N PRO A 162 8.28 -17.76 8.39
CA PRO A 162 9.45 -17.99 9.25
C PRO A 162 10.75 -18.17 8.46
N THR A 163 10.66 -18.49 7.16
CA THR A 163 11.81 -18.65 6.26
C THR A 163 12.20 -17.37 5.53
N PHE A 164 11.41 -16.29 5.63
CA PHE A 164 11.58 -15.09 4.82
C PHE A 164 12.96 -14.47 4.95
N ASP A 165 13.44 -14.24 6.18
CA ASP A 165 14.76 -13.64 6.41
C ASP A 165 15.90 -14.50 5.83
N ARG A 166 15.79 -15.83 5.95
CA ARG A 166 16.77 -16.77 5.44
C ARG A 166 16.76 -16.80 3.91
N GLU A 167 15.59 -16.81 3.30
CA GLU A 167 15.43 -16.81 1.85
C GLU A 167 15.87 -15.47 1.23
N LEU A 168 15.63 -14.35 1.93
CA LEU A 168 16.13 -13.04 1.52
C LEU A 168 17.66 -12.96 1.61
N ASP A 169 18.26 -13.48 2.68
CA ASP A 169 19.71 -13.61 2.81
C ASP A 169 20.30 -14.53 1.71
N ALA A 170 19.58 -15.59 1.32
CA ALA A 170 20.02 -16.47 0.24
C ALA A 170 20.08 -15.77 -1.12
N ILE A 171 19.09 -14.93 -1.45
CA ILE A 171 19.13 -14.07 -2.64
C ILE A 171 20.30 -13.09 -2.57
N ALA A 172 20.54 -12.48 -1.41
CA ALA A 172 21.64 -11.54 -1.22
C ALA A 172 23.02 -12.19 -1.43
N CYS A 173 23.16 -13.46 -1.05
CA CYS A 173 24.39 -14.24 -1.21
C CYS A 173 24.53 -14.90 -2.60
N HIS A 174 23.47 -14.96 -3.40
CA HIS A 174 23.51 -15.59 -4.71
C HIS A 174 24.12 -14.63 -5.75
N GLU A 175 25.41 -14.83 -6.06
CA GLU A 175 26.24 -13.91 -6.86
C GLU A 175 25.59 -13.45 -8.17
N ALA A 176 25.06 -14.38 -8.97
CA ALA A 176 24.45 -14.03 -10.26
C ALA A 176 23.18 -13.18 -10.12
N LEU A 177 22.36 -13.42 -9.09
CA LEU A 177 21.17 -12.61 -8.84
C LEU A 177 21.55 -11.25 -8.25
N ALA A 178 22.50 -11.20 -7.32
CA ALA A 178 23.01 -9.94 -6.79
C ALA A 178 23.59 -9.06 -7.91
N ALA A 179 24.36 -9.63 -8.83
CA ALA A 179 24.90 -8.94 -10.00
C ALA A 179 23.79 -8.41 -10.92
N LEU A 180 22.79 -9.24 -11.25
CA LEU A 180 21.63 -8.84 -12.04
C LEU A 180 20.87 -7.65 -11.40
N LEU A 181 20.65 -7.70 -10.09
CA LEU A 181 19.93 -6.67 -9.35
C LEU A 181 20.71 -5.36 -9.27
N CYS A 182 22.03 -5.43 -9.06
CA CYS A 182 22.90 -4.25 -9.13
C CYS A 182 22.88 -3.63 -10.53
N GLN A 183 22.98 -4.45 -11.58
CA GLN A 183 22.91 -3.98 -12.96
C GLN A 183 21.56 -3.29 -13.24
N ALA A 184 20.44 -3.89 -12.81
CA ALA A 184 19.12 -3.28 -12.97
C ALA A 184 18.97 -1.96 -12.19
N LEU A 185 19.62 -1.81 -11.03
CA LEU A 185 19.65 -0.52 -10.31
C LEU A 185 20.43 0.55 -11.07
N ASP A 186 21.57 0.18 -11.65
CA ASP A 186 22.42 1.09 -12.41
C ASP A 186 21.75 1.53 -13.73
N GLU A 187 21.18 0.60 -14.48
CA GLU A 187 20.43 0.85 -15.72
C GLU A 187 19.12 1.61 -15.46
N GLY A 188 18.46 1.35 -14.33
CA GLY A 188 17.32 2.13 -13.83
C GLY A 188 17.68 3.57 -13.42
N LEU A 189 18.95 3.98 -13.60
CA LEU A 189 19.49 5.30 -13.29
C LEU A 189 19.36 5.67 -11.80
N LEU A 190 19.44 4.67 -10.91
CA LEU A 190 19.45 4.84 -9.46
C LEU A 190 20.84 4.68 -8.87
N THR A 191 21.81 5.45 -9.38
CA THR A 191 23.06 5.64 -8.63
C THR A 191 22.75 6.16 -7.21
N PRO A 192 23.54 5.83 -6.17
CA PRO A 192 23.27 6.26 -4.79
C PRO A 192 22.99 7.76 -4.65
N ALA A 193 23.65 8.60 -5.46
CA ALA A 193 23.44 10.05 -5.52
C ALA A 193 22.07 10.43 -6.12
N ASN A 194 21.67 9.80 -7.23
CA ASN A 194 20.39 10.05 -7.88
C ASN A 194 19.23 9.49 -7.08
N TRP A 195 19.43 8.35 -6.41
CA TRP A 195 18.48 7.75 -5.48
C TRP A 195 18.18 8.69 -4.32
N ALA A 196 19.20 9.18 -3.60
CA ALA A 196 19.00 10.07 -2.46
C ALA A 196 18.26 11.37 -2.87
N MET A 197 18.57 11.92 -4.04
CA MET A 197 17.86 13.07 -4.61
C MET A 197 16.39 12.75 -4.91
N ARG A 198 16.13 11.65 -5.64
CA ARG A 198 14.79 11.22 -6.03
C ARG A 198 13.92 10.83 -4.84
N LYS A 199 14.48 10.14 -3.84
CA LYS A 199 13.84 9.83 -2.56
C LYS A 199 13.41 11.10 -1.82
N ARG A 200 14.31 12.08 -1.71
CA ARG A 200 13.98 13.40 -1.11
C ARG A 200 12.87 14.13 -1.89
N ALA A 201 12.91 14.09 -3.22
CA ALA A 201 11.88 14.70 -4.06
C ALA A 201 10.51 14.03 -3.87
N ALA A 202 10.48 12.70 -3.75
CA ALA A 202 9.25 11.92 -3.52
C ALA A 202 8.64 12.13 -2.13
N GLN A 203 9.46 12.45 -1.12
CA GLN A 203 9.02 12.74 0.25
C GLN A 203 8.50 14.18 0.44
N ARG A 204 8.61 15.05 -0.58
CA ARG A 204 8.07 16.41 -0.50
C ARG A 204 6.54 16.36 -0.61
N PRO A 205 5.80 16.94 0.34
CA PRO A 205 4.35 17.04 0.23
C PRO A 205 4.00 17.89 -1.01
N ALA A 206 3.04 17.39 -1.80
CA ALA A 206 2.52 18.10 -2.96
C ALA A 206 2.02 19.49 -2.51
N GLY A 207 2.64 20.55 -3.03
CA GLY A 207 2.30 21.95 -2.70
C GLY A 207 3.39 22.79 -2.02
N THR A 208 4.54 22.21 -1.65
CA THR A 208 5.67 22.99 -1.08
C THR A 208 6.56 23.67 -2.14
N GLY A 209 6.16 23.64 -3.41
CA GLY A 209 6.68 24.54 -4.42
C GLY A 209 6.24 25.96 -4.10
N ARG A 210 6.93 26.63 -3.17
CA ARG A 210 6.91 28.10 -3.14
C ARG A 210 7.31 28.55 -4.53
N ARG A 211 6.34 29.04 -5.30
CA ARG A 211 6.61 29.94 -6.42
C ARG A 211 7.56 31.00 -5.86
N PRO A 212 8.74 31.24 -6.44
CA PRO A 212 9.61 32.31 -5.98
C PRO A 212 8.76 33.58 -5.95
N LEU A 213 8.60 34.19 -4.77
CA LEU A 213 8.04 35.52 -4.69
C LEU A 213 8.99 36.39 -5.51
N ALA A 214 8.48 36.96 -6.61
CA ALA A 214 9.24 37.91 -7.40
C ALA A 214 9.75 39.01 -6.46
N PRO A 215 11.05 39.37 -6.51
CA PRO A 215 11.56 40.44 -5.68
C PRO A 215 10.96 41.75 -6.19
N GLY A 216 10.01 42.34 -5.46
CA GLY A 216 9.48 43.66 -5.79
C GLY A 216 8.04 44.01 -5.41
N GLY A 217 7.30 43.18 -4.68
CA GLY A 217 5.92 43.51 -4.27
C GLY A 217 5.86 44.26 -2.93
N ARG A 218 5.71 45.59 -2.97
CA ARG A 218 5.59 46.49 -1.81
C ARG A 218 4.34 46.14 -0.96
N ALA A 219 4.49 46.11 0.36
CA ALA A 219 3.39 45.92 1.29
C ALA A 219 2.40 47.10 1.22
N VAL A 220 1.13 46.82 0.92
CA VAL A 220 0.03 47.78 1.12
C VAL A 220 -0.41 47.67 2.58
N SER A 221 -0.07 48.68 3.37
CA SER A 221 -0.63 48.93 4.70
C SER A 221 -1.76 49.95 4.61
N GLY A 222 -2.88 49.66 5.27
CA GLY A 222 -4.02 50.55 5.51
C GLY A 222 -5.31 49.72 5.50
N GLY A 223 -6.02 49.44 6.59
CA GLY A 223 -6.18 50.20 7.83
C GLY A 223 -7.36 51.14 7.69
N CYS A 224 -8.59 50.66 7.93
CA CYS A 224 -9.78 51.47 8.22
C CYS A 224 -10.77 50.69 9.10
N HIS A 225 -10.82 51.09 10.38
CA HIS A 225 -12.00 50.93 11.23
C HIS A 225 -13.13 51.82 10.69
N ALA A 226 -14.37 51.34 10.74
CA ALA A 226 -15.55 52.20 10.79
C ALA A 226 -16.56 51.60 11.77
N ALA A 227 -16.87 52.36 12.80
CA ALA A 227 -17.92 52.12 13.78
C ALA A 227 -19.29 52.49 13.20
N MET A 228 -20.33 51.78 13.64
CA MET A 228 -21.73 52.18 13.50
C MET A 228 -22.16 53.10 14.64
N PRO A 229 -23.16 53.96 14.39
CA PRO A 229 -24.34 54.03 15.25
C PRO A 229 -25.55 53.31 14.61
#